data_AF-A0A929I1S7-F1
#
_entry.id   AF-A0A929I1S7-F1
#
_cell.length_a   1.000
_cell.length_b   1.000
_cell.length_c   1.000
_cell.angle_alpha   90.00
_cell.angle_beta   90.00
_cell.angle_gamma   90.00
#
_symmetry.space_group_name_H-M   'P 1'
#
loop_
_entity.id
_entity.type
_entity.pdbx_description
1 polymer ?
#
loop_
_entity_poly.entity_id
_entity_poly.type
_entity_poly.pdbx_seq_one_letter_code
_entity_poly.pdbx_strand_id
1 'polypeptide(L)'
;MIDFIYQTLTKIGYTHPLHPTLTHVPIGLVMGAFFFAIVGLIFKRTNLAQTARHCAVLALIAAVPTAILGILDWQHFYGGALLFPIKMKLVLAGVLLIFLFLAVIFGFFGEAFTKIVLPMYVLCLLTAVGLGYFGGELVYGTKAPAAAVSEGPAAEGALVFQQNCSACHLPDSTAKKIGPGLKGIFKQDKFPVSGQAVSEENFKKQLATPFDKMPPFGHLPPDQVDALVAYLKTL
;
A
#
# COMPACT_ATOMS: atom_id res chain seq x y z
N MET A 1 -0.05 -16.08 -13.31
CA MET A 1 0.69 -14.95 -13.92
C MET A 1 1.29 -14.04 -12.86
N ILE A 2 0.53 -13.58 -11.87
CA ILE A 2 1.02 -12.74 -10.77
C ILE A 2 2.15 -13.43 -10.00
N ASP A 3 1.94 -14.68 -9.57
CA ASP A 3 2.95 -15.43 -8.82
C ASP A 3 4.25 -15.65 -9.59
N PHE A 4 4.18 -15.78 -10.92
CA PHE A 4 5.37 -15.91 -11.77
C PHE A 4 6.25 -14.64 -11.71
N ILE A 5 5.62 -13.47 -11.72
CA ILE A 5 6.32 -12.18 -11.62
C ILE A 5 7.04 -12.09 -10.28
N TYR A 6 6.32 -12.32 -9.17
CA TYR A 6 6.90 -12.23 -7.84
C TYR A 6 7.95 -13.31 -7.57
N GLN A 7 7.74 -14.55 -7.99
CA GLN A 7 8.74 -15.61 -7.85
C GLN A 7 10.03 -15.28 -8.61
N THR A 8 9.92 -14.65 -9.78
CA THR A 8 11.08 -14.21 -10.55
C THR A 8 11.84 -13.10 -9.82
N LEU A 9 11.12 -12.14 -9.24
CA LEU A 9 11.71 -11.07 -8.42
C LEU A 9 12.37 -11.59 -7.14
N THR A 10 11.74 -12.55 -6.47
CA THR A 10 12.32 -13.19 -5.27
C THR A 10 13.64 -13.88 -5.58
N LYS A 11 13.79 -14.51 -6.76
CA LYS A 11 15.06 -15.14 -7.18
C LYS A 11 16.23 -14.16 -7.29
N ILE A 12 15.95 -12.88 -7.54
CA ILE A 12 16.97 -11.81 -7.57
C ILE A 12 17.02 -11.02 -6.26
N GLY A 13 16.36 -11.51 -5.20
CA GLY A 13 16.35 -10.89 -3.87
C GLY A 13 15.36 -9.73 -3.69
N TYR A 14 14.45 -9.49 -4.64
CA TYR A 14 13.45 -8.43 -4.52
C TYR A 14 12.13 -8.99 -4.01
N THR A 15 11.79 -8.71 -2.75
CA THR A 15 10.58 -9.19 -2.06
C THR A 15 9.59 -8.08 -1.72
N HIS A 16 9.89 -6.83 -2.10
CA HIS A 16 9.08 -5.67 -1.77
C HIS A 16 7.90 -5.49 -2.74
N PRO A 17 6.84 -4.77 -2.34
CA PRO A 17 5.78 -4.37 -3.25
C PRO A 17 6.32 -3.49 -4.41
N LEU A 18 5.74 -3.64 -5.60
CA LEU A 18 6.19 -2.95 -6.82
C LEU A 18 5.52 -1.57 -7.00
N HIS A 19 4.29 -1.43 -6.52
CA HIS A 19 3.54 -0.19 -6.66
C HIS A 19 4.17 0.98 -5.89
N PRO A 20 4.58 0.87 -4.61
CA PRO A 20 5.16 1.98 -3.87
C PRO A 20 6.44 2.53 -4.49
N THR A 21 7.24 1.73 -5.21
CA THR A 21 8.43 2.24 -5.88
C THR A 21 8.03 3.08 -7.09
N LEU A 22 7.08 2.60 -7.91
CA LEU A 22 6.66 3.32 -9.11
C LEU A 22 5.80 4.56 -8.83
N THR A 23 5.04 4.62 -7.72
CA THR A 23 4.20 5.78 -7.38
C THR A 23 4.96 7.10 -7.24
N HIS A 24 6.26 7.06 -6.96
CA HIS A 24 7.12 8.24 -6.92
C HIS A 24 7.11 9.01 -8.24
N VAL A 25 6.98 8.30 -9.38
CA VAL A 25 6.99 8.90 -10.71
C VAL A 25 5.74 9.76 -10.94
N PRO A 26 4.50 9.25 -10.95
CA PRO A 26 3.33 10.09 -11.17
C PRO A 26 3.13 11.12 -10.06
N ILE A 27 3.46 10.83 -8.80
CA ILE A 27 3.33 11.81 -7.70
C ILE A 27 4.31 12.96 -7.89
N GLY A 28 5.59 12.67 -8.16
CA GLY A 28 6.60 13.69 -8.42
C GLY A 28 6.26 14.56 -9.63
N LEU A 29 5.68 13.96 -10.68
CA LEU A 29 5.23 14.69 -11.86
C LEU A 29 3.97 15.54 -11.60
N VAL A 30 3.03 15.08 -10.77
CA VAL A 30 1.89 15.91 -10.30
C VAL A 30 2.39 17.11 -9.52
N MET A 31 3.35 16.92 -8.61
CA MET A 31 3.98 18.01 -7.87
C MET A 31 4.70 18.98 -8.83
N GLY A 32 5.46 18.44 -9.79
CA GLY A 32 6.14 19.23 -10.82
C GLY A 32 5.17 20.07 -11.65
N ALA A 33 4.05 19.49 -12.09
CA ALA A 33 3.00 20.20 -12.82
C ALA A 33 2.46 21.40 -12.03
N PHE A 34 2.17 21.19 -10.75
CA PHE A 34 1.71 22.27 -9.87
C PHE A 34 2.77 23.37 -9.69
N PHE A 35 4.00 23.02 -9.28
CA PHE A 35 5.03 24.02 -8.99
C PHE A 35 5.46 24.79 -10.23
N PHE A 36 5.67 24.12 -11.37
CA PHE A 36 6.00 24.81 -12.62
C PHE A 36 4.86 25.73 -13.10
N ALA A 37 3.60 25.37 -12.86
CA ALA A 37 2.47 26.24 -13.18
C ALA A 37 2.47 27.50 -12.30
N ILE A 38 2.68 27.36 -10.99
CA ILE A 38 2.74 28.49 -10.06
C ILE A 38 3.92 29.42 -10.37
N VAL A 39 5.11 28.86 -10.59
CA VAL A 39 6.29 29.66 -10.95
C VAL A 39 6.09 30.32 -12.32
N GLY A 40 5.54 29.59 -13.29
CA GLY A 40 5.19 30.14 -14.61
C GLY A 40 4.24 31.34 -14.54
N LEU A 41 3.25 31.29 -13.63
CA LEU A 41 2.34 32.41 -13.34
C LEU A 41 3.08 33.61 -12.75
N ILE A 42 3.80 33.40 -11.65
CA ILE A 42 4.44 34.48 -10.86
C ILE A 42 5.43 35.24 -11.73
N PHE A 43 6.26 34.51 -12.48
CA PHE A 43 7.32 35.10 -13.30
C PHE A 43 6.86 35.39 -14.74
N LYS A 44 5.60 35.11 -15.08
CA LYS A 44 5.03 35.29 -16.44
C LYS A 44 5.88 34.61 -17.53
N ARG A 45 6.39 33.41 -17.25
CA ARG A 45 7.26 32.64 -18.16
C ARG A 45 6.49 31.48 -18.80
N THR A 46 6.18 31.61 -20.08
CA THR A 46 5.45 30.60 -20.86
C THR A 46 6.17 29.26 -20.94
N ASN A 47 7.51 29.26 -20.97
CA ASN A 47 8.31 28.03 -20.98
C ASN A 47 8.08 27.17 -19.72
N LEU A 48 7.92 27.79 -18.55
CA LEU A 48 7.65 27.07 -17.31
C LEU A 48 6.22 26.50 -17.28
N ALA A 49 5.25 27.26 -17.80
CA ALA A 49 3.88 26.75 -17.99
C ALA A 49 3.84 25.57 -18.98
N GLN A 50 4.69 25.58 -20.01
CA GLN A 50 4.84 24.44 -20.91
C GLN A 50 5.44 23.23 -20.18
N THR A 51 6.46 23.42 -19.34
CA THR A 51 7.01 22.34 -18.51
C THR A 51 5.96 21.74 -17.58
N ALA A 52 5.07 22.56 -16.99
CA ALA A 52 3.96 22.06 -16.18
C ALA A 52 3.05 21.09 -16.95
N ARG A 53 2.74 21.42 -18.22
CA ARG A 53 1.96 20.54 -19.10
C ARG A 53 2.70 19.25 -19.42
N HIS A 54 3.99 19.31 -19.71
CA HIS A 54 4.80 18.10 -19.94
C HIS A 54 4.78 17.19 -18.71
N CYS A 55 4.90 17.75 -17.50
CA CYS A 55 4.77 17.00 -16.26
C CYS A 55 3.39 16.32 -16.14
N ALA A 56 2.30 17.03 -16.43
CA ALA A 56 0.95 16.46 -16.37
C ALA A 56 0.75 15.31 -17.38
N VAL A 57 1.25 15.45 -18.60
CA VAL A 57 1.19 14.40 -19.63
C VAL A 57 1.97 13.16 -19.18
N LEU A 58 3.21 13.34 -18.70
CA LEU A 58 4.02 12.23 -18.21
C LEU A 58 3.40 11.59 -16.95
N ALA A 59 2.78 12.37 -16.07
CA ALA A 59 2.08 11.85 -14.90
C ALA A 59 0.93 10.93 -15.29
N LEU A 60 0.13 11.33 -16.28
CA LEU A 60 -0.98 10.53 -16.81
C LEU A 60 -0.48 9.21 -17.43
N ILE A 61 0.60 9.28 -18.23
CA ILE A 61 1.22 8.08 -18.82
C ILE A 61 1.74 7.15 -17.72
N ALA A 62 2.45 7.69 -16.72
CA ALA A 62 3.01 6.90 -15.62
C ALA A 62 1.94 6.35 -14.66
N ALA A 63 0.77 6.99 -14.57
CA ALA A 63 -0.32 6.53 -13.71
C ALA A 63 -0.87 5.16 -14.14
N VAL A 64 -0.85 4.83 -15.44
CA VAL A 64 -1.33 3.55 -15.97
C VAL A 64 -0.52 2.35 -15.45
N PRO A 65 0.81 2.25 -15.70
CA PRO A 65 1.59 1.14 -15.15
C PRO A 65 1.60 1.16 -13.62
N THR A 66 1.57 2.34 -12.98
CA THR A 66 1.46 2.45 -11.52
C THR A 66 0.17 1.82 -10.98
N ALA A 67 -0.96 2.03 -11.65
CA ALA A 67 -2.24 1.43 -11.28
C ALA A 67 -2.23 -0.09 -11.48
N ILE A 68 -1.65 -0.57 -12.58
CA ILE A 68 -1.49 -2.01 -12.86
C ILE A 68 -0.67 -2.66 -11.73
N LEU A 69 0.50 -2.11 -11.39
CA LEU A 69 1.31 -2.62 -10.28
C LEU A 69 0.55 -2.55 -8.95
N GLY A 70 -0.28 -1.52 -8.74
CA GLY A 70 -1.12 -1.40 -7.55
C GLY A 70 -2.13 -2.55 -7.43
N ILE A 71 -2.73 -2.97 -8.54
CA ILE A 71 -3.64 -4.12 -8.58
C ILE A 71 -2.87 -5.42 -8.30
N LEU A 72 -1.68 -5.59 -8.89
CA LEU A 72 -0.83 -6.76 -8.65
C LEU A 72 -0.41 -6.87 -7.18
N ASP A 73 0.07 -5.77 -6.59
CA ASP A 73 0.43 -5.69 -5.17
C ASP A 73 -0.76 -5.98 -4.26
N TRP A 74 -1.94 -5.42 -4.60
CA TRP A 74 -3.17 -5.64 -3.84
C TRP A 74 -3.59 -7.12 -3.83
N GLN A 75 -3.50 -7.79 -4.98
CA GLN A 75 -3.83 -9.20 -5.08
C GLN A 75 -2.78 -10.07 -4.37
N HIS A 76 -1.50 -9.76 -4.51
CA HIS A 76 -0.41 -10.57 -3.96
C HIS A 76 -0.26 -10.41 -2.44
N PHE A 77 -0.09 -9.18 -1.94
CA PHE A 77 0.22 -8.92 -0.53
C PHE A 77 -1.02 -8.84 0.37
N TYR A 78 -2.19 -8.55 -0.19
CA TYR A 78 -3.42 -8.37 0.58
C TYR A 78 -4.52 -9.38 0.21
N GLY A 79 -4.24 -10.35 -0.66
CA GLY A 79 -5.22 -11.35 -1.08
C GLY A 79 -6.47 -10.76 -1.75
N GLY A 80 -6.38 -9.54 -2.30
CA GLY A 80 -7.54 -8.83 -2.84
C GLY A 80 -8.52 -8.31 -1.76
N ALA A 81 -8.10 -8.18 -0.50
CA ALA A 81 -8.95 -7.66 0.55
C ALA A 81 -9.24 -6.15 0.36
N LEU A 82 -10.52 -5.76 0.38
CA LEU A 82 -10.94 -4.36 0.27
C LEU A 82 -10.89 -3.65 1.63
N LEU A 83 -9.67 -3.44 2.14
CA LEU A 83 -9.42 -2.64 3.34
C LEU A 83 -9.94 -1.20 3.13
N PHE A 84 -10.36 -0.53 4.21
CA PHE A 84 -10.82 0.87 4.10
C PHE A 84 -9.79 1.79 3.42
N PRO A 85 -8.50 1.78 3.80
CA PRO A 85 -7.50 2.60 3.09
C PRO A 85 -7.33 2.20 1.62
N ILE A 86 -7.47 0.91 1.26
CA ILE A 86 -7.41 0.45 -0.14
C ILE A 86 -8.61 0.98 -0.92
N LYS A 87 -9.83 0.90 -0.36
CA LYS A 87 -11.02 1.49 -0.98
C LYS A 87 -10.83 2.98 -1.26
N MET A 88 -10.34 3.73 -0.26
CA MET A 88 -10.07 5.16 -0.41
C MET A 88 -9.01 5.43 -1.47
N LYS A 89 -7.93 4.66 -1.51
CA LYS A 89 -6.91 4.77 -2.56
C LYS A 89 -7.47 4.53 -3.95
N LEU A 90 -8.30 3.51 -4.15
CA LEU A 90 -8.91 3.23 -5.46
C LEU A 90 -9.80 4.38 -5.93
N VAL A 91 -10.61 4.94 -5.03
CA VAL A 91 -11.44 6.11 -5.32
C VAL A 91 -10.57 7.32 -5.67
N LEU A 92 -9.58 7.65 -4.84
CA LEU A 92 -8.69 8.79 -5.07
C LEU A 92 -7.84 8.62 -6.34
N ALA A 93 -7.42 7.40 -6.68
CA ALA A 93 -6.70 7.12 -7.92
C ALA A 93 -7.58 7.41 -9.14
N GLY A 94 -8.85 6.99 -9.11
CA GLY A 94 -9.83 7.33 -10.15
C GLY A 94 -10.05 8.84 -10.28
N VAL A 95 -10.21 9.54 -9.14
CA VAL A 95 -10.34 11.01 -9.10
C VAL A 95 -9.10 11.69 -9.68
N LEU A 96 -7.90 11.24 -9.31
CA LEU A 96 -6.64 11.78 -9.83
C LEU A 96 -6.54 11.58 -11.34
N LEU A 97 -6.89 10.40 -11.85
CA LEU A 97 -6.88 10.12 -13.30
C LEU A 97 -7.84 11.04 -14.06
N ILE A 98 -9.05 11.27 -13.53
CA ILE A 98 -10.02 12.18 -14.13
C ILE A 98 -9.46 13.60 -14.19
N PHE A 99 -8.94 14.13 -13.08
CA PHE A 99 -8.38 15.48 -13.08
C PHE A 99 -7.11 15.61 -13.92
N LEU A 100 -6.22 14.62 -13.93
CA LEU A 100 -5.06 14.62 -14.81
C LEU A 100 -5.46 14.60 -16.29
N PHE A 101 -6.40 13.73 -16.66
CA PHE A 101 -6.88 13.61 -18.02
C PHE A 101 -7.52 14.91 -18.52
N LEU A 102 -8.41 15.48 -17.72
CA LEU A 102 -9.04 16.76 -18.05
C LEU A 102 -8.01 17.91 -18.08
N ALA A 103 -7.02 17.93 -17.20
CA ALA A 103 -5.97 18.96 -17.20
C ALA A 103 -5.10 18.87 -18.46
N VAL A 104 -4.82 17.66 -18.94
CA VAL A 104 -4.11 17.41 -20.20
C VAL A 104 -4.95 17.88 -21.38
N ILE A 105 -6.23 17.48 -21.48
CA ILE A 105 -7.12 17.90 -22.58
C ILE A 105 -7.26 19.42 -22.62
N PHE A 106 -7.65 20.06 -21.51
CA PHE A 106 -7.82 21.51 -21.49
C PHE A 106 -6.50 22.26 -21.70
N GLY A 107 -5.36 21.66 -21.33
CA GLY A 107 -4.02 22.21 -21.60
C GLY A 107 -3.57 22.11 -23.06
N PHE A 108 -4.20 21.24 -23.86
CA PHE A 108 -3.97 21.12 -25.31
C PHE A 108 -4.90 22.02 -26.13
N PHE A 109 -6.17 22.15 -25.74
CA PHE A 109 -7.18 22.92 -26.49
C PHE A 109 -7.32 24.38 -26.07
N GLY A 110 -6.77 24.78 -24.93
CA GLY A 110 -6.78 26.17 -24.44
C GLY A 110 -5.40 26.82 -24.46
N GLU A 111 -5.35 28.15 -24.38
CA GLU A 111 -4.10 28.85 -24.02
C GLU A 111 -3.56 28.27 -22.71
N ALA A 112 -2.25 28.03 -22.65
CA ALA A 112 -1.53 27.23 -21.66
C ALA A 112 -1.64 27.67 -20.19
N PHE A 113 -2.56 28.57 -19.86
CA PHE A 113 -2.78 29.14 -18.54
C PHE A 113 -4.24 29.61 -18.37
N THR A 114 -5.22 28.71 -18.53
CA THR A 114 -6.62 29.06 -18.27
C THR A 114 -6.91 29.10 -16.76
N LYS A 115 -7.92 29.89 -16.36
CA LYS A 115 -8.55 29.85 -15.02
C LYS A 115 -9.05 28.44 -14.63
N ILE A 116 -9.07 27.49 -15.57
CA ILE A 116 -9.55 26.13 -15.41
C ILE A 116 -8.41 25.19 -15.05
N VAL A 117 -7.29 25.20 -15.79
CA VAL A 117 -6.20 24.20 -15.64
C VAL A 117 -5.46 24.31 -14.30
N LEU A 118 -5.23 25.53 -13.80
CA LEU A 118 -4.52 25.71 -12.53
C LEU A 118 -5.27 25.07 -11.33
N PRO A 119 -6.58 25.29 -11.15
CA PRO A 119 -7.39 24.52 -10.18
C PRO A 119 -7.26 23.00 -10.34
N MET A 120 -7.12 22.49 -11.57
CA MET A 120 -6.95 21.05 -11.78
C MET A 120 -5.63 20.54 -11.24
N TYR A 121 -4.54 21.28 -11.42
CA TYR A 121 -3.24 20.92 -10.82
C TYR A 121 -3.30 20.95 -9.29
N VAL A 122 -4.03 21.90 -8.71
CA VAL A 122 -4.28 21.94 -7.26
C VAL A 122 -5.06 20.70 -6.81
N LEU A 123 -6.14 20.36 -7.50
CA LEU A 123 -6.95 19.17 -7.20
C LEU A 123 -6.14 17.88 -7.37
N CYS A 124 -5.28 17.79 -8.39
CA CYS A 124 -4.36 16.67 -8.56
C CYS A 124 -3.39 16.56 -7.37
N LEU A 125 -2.80 17.68 -6.93
CA LEU A 125 -1.88 17.71 -5.79
C LEU A 125 -2.58 17.28 -4.49
N LEU A 126 -3.76 17.83 -4.20
CA LEU A 126 -4.55 17.45 -3.02
C LEU A 126 -4.92 15.96 -3.05
N THR A 127 -5.29 15.45 -4.22
CA THR A 127 -5.59 14.02 -4.41
C THR A 127 -4.34 13.15 -4.19
N ALA A 128 -3.18 13.58 -4.67
CA ALA A 128 -1.90 12.90 -4.46
C ALA A 128 -1.49 12.86 -2.98
N VAL A 129 -1.73 13.96 -2.23
CA VAL A 129 -1.53 13.99 -0.78
C VAL A 129 -2.45 12.98 -0.08
N GLY A 130 -3.74 12.93 -0.45
CA GLY A 130 -4.68 11.94 0.07
C GLY A 130 -4.25 10.49 -0.21
N LEU A 131 -3.79 10.21 -1.43
CA LEU A 131 -3.22 8.91 -1.80
C LEU A 131 -2.01 8.54 -0.93
N GLY A 132 -1.13 9.50 -0.66
CA GLY A 132 0.00 9.35 0.26
C GLY A 132 -0.44 9.04 1.68
N TYR A 133 -1.43 9.78 2.21
CA TYR A 133 -1.99 9.56 3.55
C TYR A 133 -2.52 8.13 3.73
N PHE A 134 -3.41 7.68 2.84
CA PHE A 134 -3.92 6.31 2.91
C PHE A 134 -2.85 5.25 2.61
N GLY A 135 -1.74 5.64 1.97
CA GLY A 135 -0.55 4.80 1.85
C GLY A 135 0.18 4.62 3.16
N GLY A 136 0.39 5.71 3.89
CA GLY A 136 0.92 5.66 5.25
C GLY A 136 0.02 4.84 6.17
N GLU A 137 -1.30 5.02 6.09
CA GLU A 137 -2.25 4.28 6.93
C GLU A 137 -2.17 2.75 6.72
N LEU A 138 -1.92 2.28 5.49
CA LEU A 138 -1.74 0.85 5.22
C LEU A 138 -0.50 0.26 5.89
N VAL A 139 0.55 1.08 6.02
CA VAL A 139 1.84 0.64 6.59
C VAL A 139 1.87 0.87 8.11
N TYR A 140 1.25 1.95 8.60
CA TYR A 140 1.44 2.45 9.96
C TYR A 140 0.17 2.48 10.83
N GLY A 141 -1.03 2.26 10.27
CA GLY A 141 -2.33 2.41 10.96
C GLY A 141 -2.60 1.41 12.09
N THR A 142 -1.68 0.47 12.34
CA THR A 142 -1.74 -0.49 13.47
C THR A 142 -0.44 -0.54 14.24
N LYS A 143 0.07 0.62 14.65
CA LYS A 143 0.96 0.66 15.80
C LYS A 143 0.16 0.26 17.04
N ALA A 144 0.28 -1.00 17.45
CA ALA A 144 0.16 -1.27 18.88
C ALA A 144 1.17 -0.35 19.58
N PRO A 145 0.83 0.27 20.73
CA PRO A 145 1.86 0.89 21.54
C PRO A 145 2.94 -0.17 21.74
N ALA A 146 4.21 0.22 21.64
CA ALA A 146 5.34 -0.64 21.98
C ALA A 146 5.20 -0.99 23.47
N ALA A 147 4.33 -1.95 23.79
CA ALA A 147 4.29 -2.59 25.08
C ALA A 147 5.67 -3.24 25.16
N ALA A 148 6.51 -2.71 26.06
CA ALA A 148 7.88 -3.11 26.33
C ALA A 148 8.13 -4.60 26.05
N VAL A 149 8.45 -4.95 24.79
CA VAL A 149 8.86 -6.30 24.44
C VAL A 149 10.36 -6.28 24.68
N SER A 150 10.74 -6.84 25.82
CA SER A 150 12.13 -7.12 26.18
C SER A 150 12.83 -7.82 25.02
N GLU A 151 14.13 -7.53 24.86
CA GLU A 151 15.01 -8.18 23.89
C GLU A 151 14.80 -9.71 23.82
N GLY A 152 14.78 -10.26 22.61
CA GLY A 152 14.61 -11.70 22.36
C GLY A 152 13.67 -12.03 21.20
N PRO A 153 13.43 -13.33 20.92
CA PRO A 153 12.67 -13.79 19.75
C PRO A 153 11.23 -13.25 19.68
N ALA A 154 10.59 -12.96 20.81
CA ALA A 154 9.26 -12.36 20.84
C ALA A 154 9.25 -10.89 20.38
N ALA A 155 10.34 -10.13 20.59
CA ALA A 155 10.46 -8.77 20.08
C ALA A 155 10.62 -8.74 18.56
N GLU A 156 11.44 -9.66 18.02
CA GLU A 156 11.56 -9.86 16.58
C GLU A 156 10.23 -10.30 15.97
N GLY A 157 9.53 -11.24 16.61
CA GLY A 157 8.20 -11.68 16.19
C GLY A 157 7.17 -10.57 16.17
N ALA A 158 7.25 -9.62 17.11
CA ALA A 158 6.38 -8.44 17.12
C ALA A 158 6.60 -7.55 15.90
N LEU A 159 7.86 -7.39 15.46
CA LEU A 159 8.20 -6.65 14.23
C LEU A 159 7.68 -7.38 13.00
N VAL A 160 7.87 -8.70 12.92
CA VAL A 160 7.33 -9.53 11.83
C VAL A 160 5.81 -9.42 11.77
N PHE A 161 5.12 -9.49 12.92
CA PHE A 161 3.67 -9.30 13.01
C PHE A 161 3.23 -7.92 12.54
N GLN A 162 3.94 -6.87 12.96
CA GLN A 162 3.64 -5.49 12.57
C GLN A 162 3.79 -5.27 11.05
N GLN A 163 4.81 -5.87 10.45
CA GLN A 163 5.09 -5.68 9.02
C GLN A 163 4.13 -6.47 8.12
N ASN A 164 3.65 -7.63 8.59
CA ASN A 164 2.98 -8.60 7.73
C ASN A 164 1.51 -8.86 8.10
N CYS A 165 1.13 -8.69 9.37
CA CYS A 165 -0.12 -9.23 9.89
C CYS A 165 -1.07 -8.15 10.44
N SER A 166 -0.53 -7.08 11.03
CA SER A 166 -1.31 -6.08 11.77
C SER A 166 -2.29 -5.28 10.90
N ALA A 167 -2.03 -5.21 9.59
CA ALA A 167 -2.98 -4.65 8.63
C ALA A 167 -4.36 -5.34 8.73
N CYS A 168 -4.39 -6.65 8.97
CA CYS A 168 -5.61 -7.47 8.99
C CYS A 168 -6.00 -7.98 10.37
N HIS A 169 -5.05 -8.17 11.28
CA HIS A 169 -5.24 -8.82 12.58
C HIS A 169 -4.99 -7.86 13.75
N LEU A 170 -5.72 -8.07 14.85
CA LEU A 170 -5.49 -7.38 16.12
C LEU A 170 -4.68 -8.29 17.06
N PRO A 171 -3.53 -7.86 17.59
CA PRO A 171 -2.74 -8.68 18.51
C PRO A 171 -3.35 -8.73 19.92
N ASP A 172 -4.03 -7.68 20.35
CA ASP A 172 -4.45 -7.43 21.73
C ASP A 172 -5.97 -7.60 21.96
N SER A 173 -6.69 -8.00 20.92
CA SER A 173 -8.14 -8.21 20.93
C SER A 173 -8.52 -9.52 20.24
N THR A 174 -9.67 -10.09 20.62
CA THR A 174 -10.32 -11.21 19.91
C THR A 174 -11.32 -10.70 18.85
N ALA A 175 -11.57 -9.39 18.81
CA ALA A 175 -12.48 -8.79 17.85
C ALA A 175 -11.99 -8.97 16.41
N LYS A 176 -12.92 -9.16 15.48
CA LYS A 176 -12.62 -9.21 14.06
C LYS A 176 -12.31 -7.80 13.56
N LYS A 177 -11.14 -7.62 12.94
CA LYS A 177 -10.82 -6.43 12.15
C LYS A 177 -11.07 -6.72 10.68
N ILE A 178 -10.22 -7.56 10.10
CA ILE A 178 -10.41 -8.16 8.78
C ILE A 178 -10.30 -9.67 8.93
N GLY A 179 -9.14 -10.11 9.45
CA GLY A 179 -8.96 -11.43 10.03
C GLY A 179 -9.44 -11.47 11.49
N PRO A 180 -9.47 -12.66 12.10
CA PRO A 180 -9.78 -12.82 13.52
C PRO A 180 -8.75 -12.09 14.39
N GLY A 181 -9.19 -11.64 15.57
CA GLY A 181 -8.28 -11.19 16.61
C GLY A 181 -7.42 -12.34 17.14
N LEU A 182 -6.16 -12.06 17.48
CA LEU A 182 -5.16 -13.07 17.81
C LEU A 182 -4.78 -13.11 19.30
N LYS A 183 -5.47 -12.32 20.14
CA LYS A 183 -5.29 -12.38 21.58
C LYS A 183 -5.51 -13.80 22.09
N GLY A 184 -4.50 -14.36 22.77
CA GLY A 184 -4.52 -15.73 23.27
C GLY A 184 -4.78 -16.80 22.21
N ILE A 185 -4.41 -16.59 20.94
CA ILE A 185 -4.70 -17.54 19.85
C ILE A 185 -4.16 -18.96 20.13
N PHE A 186 -2.99 -19.05 20.76
CA PHE A 186 -2.38 -20.33 21.15
C PHE A 186 -3.00 -21.00 22.39
N LYS A 187 -3.99 -20.35 23.04
CA LYS A 187 -4.73 -20.88 24.18
C LYS A 187 -6.11 -21.45 23.78
N GLN A 188 -6.47 -21.39 22.51
CA GLN A 188 -7.74 -21.90 21.98
C GLN A 188 -7.57 -23.34 21.50
N ASP A 189 -8.67 -24.11 21.43
CA ASP A 189 -8.63 -25.48 20.90
C ASP A 189 -8.48 -25.51 19.37
N LYS A 190 -9.11 -24.54 18.68
CA LYS A 190 -9.18 -24.46 17.21
C LYS A 190 -8.95 -23.05 16.71
N PHE A 191 -8.33 -22.92 15.55
CA PHE A 191 -8.21 -21.62 14.87
C PHE A 191 -9.60 -21.11 14.43
N PRO A 192 -9.94 -19.82 14.66
CA PRO A 192 -11.30 -19.31 14.50
C PRO A 192 -11.96 -19.43 13.12
N VAL A 193 -11.16 -19.49 12.05
CA VAL A 193 -11.67 -19.49 10.66
C VAL A 193 -11.43 -20.82 9.97
N SER A 194 -10.24 -21.42 10.12
CA SER A 194 -9.91 -22.69 9.46
C SER A 194 -10.43 -23.91 10.21
N GLY A 195 -10.77 -23.78 11.51
CA GLY A 195 -11.27 -24.87 12.35
C GLY A 195 -10.24 -25.96 12.68
N GLN A 196 -8.99 -25.81 12.23
CA GLN A 196 -7.89 -26.72 12.55
C GLN A 196 -7.52 -26.61 14.03
N ALA A 197 -7.03 -27.71 14.61
CA ALA A 197 -6.53 -27.71 15.98
C ALA A 197 -5.34 -26.74 16.12
N VAL A 198 -5.31 -25.97 17.21
CA VAL A 198 -4.21 -25.03 17.46
C VAL A 198 -2.93 -25.80 17.80
N SER A 199 -1.93 -25.67 16.94
CA SER A 199 -0.57 -26.14 17.18
C SER A 199 0.41 -25.28 16.37
N GLU A 200 1.69 -25.29 16.73
CA GLU A 200 2.72 -24.59 15.94
C GLU A 200 2.81 -25.12 14.52
N GLU A 201 2.71 -26.44 14.35
CA GLU A 201 2.75 -27.09 13.05
C GLU A 201 1.58 -26.64 12.16
N ASN A 202 0.36 -26.64 12.70
CA ASN A 202 -0.82 -26.19 11.97
C ASN A 202 -0.76 -24.68 11.68
N PHE A 203 -0.20 -23.89 12.60
CA PHE A 203 0.03 -22.46 12.37
C PHE A 203 1.00 -22.23 11.19
N LYS A 204 2.16 -22.88 11.20
CA LYS A 204 3.17 -22.79 10.12
C LYS A 204 2.59 -23.25 8.79
N LYS A 205 1.81 -24.34 8.79
CA LYS A 205 1.12 -24.85 7.62
C LYS A 205 0.09 -23.85 7.09
N GLN A 206 -0.66 -23.19 7.96
CA GLN A 206 -1.62 -22.17 7.56
C GLN A 206 -0.94 -20.89 7.04
N LEU A 207 0.26 -20.53 7.50
CA LEU A 207 1.03 -19.44 6.90
C LEU A 207 1.50 -19.77 5.47
N ALA A 208 1.93 -21.01 5.24
CA ALA A 208 2.37 -21.47 3.92
C ALA A 208 1.20 -21.68 2.94
N THR A 209 0.11 -22.27 3.42
CA THR A 209 -1.12 -22.53 2.67
C THR A 209 -2.31 -21.92 3.42
N PRO A 210 -2.59 -20.62 3.18
CA PRO A 210 -3.60 -19.88 3.92
C PRO A 210 -5.03 -20.34 3.69
N PHE A 211 -5.90 -19.89 4.58
CA PHE A 211 -7.34 -20.14 4.51
C PHE A 211 -8.09 -18.89 4.04
N ASP A 212 -9.07 -19.09 3.15
CA ASP A 212 -9.93 -18.04 2.58
C ASP A 212 -9.14 -16.89 1.94
N LYS A 213 -9.27 -15.65 2.44
CA LYS A 213 -8.65 -14.44 1.86
C LYS A 213 -7.32 -14.06 2.51
N MET A 214 -6.80 -14.90 3.41
CA MET A 214 -5.49 -14.67 4.00
C MET A 214 -4.40 -14.86 2.93
N PRO A 215 -3.49 -13.90 2.72
CA PRO A 215 -2.42 -14.05 1.74
C PRO A 215 -1.34 -15.05 2.20
N PRO A 216 -0.58 -15.66 1.27
CA PRO A 216 0.47 -16.63 1.60
C PRO A 216 1.75 -15.97 2.13
N PHE A 217 2.30 -16.55 3.19
CA PHE A 217 3.53 -16.10 3.85
C PHE A 217 4.66 -17.13 3.78
N GLY A 218 4.60 -18.09 2.85
CA GLY A 218 5.65 -19.09 2.64
C GLY A 218 7.00 -18.52 2.17
N HIS A 219 7.08 -17.22 1.87
CA HIS A 219 8.32 -16.51 1.58
C HIS A 219 9.06 -16.04 2.84
N LEU A 220 8.42 -16.09 4.01
CA LEU A 220 9.07 -15.70 5.26
C LEU A 220 10.14 -16.73 5.65
N PRO A 221 11.34 -16.28 6.05
CA PRO A 221 12.38 -17.15 6.59
C PRO A 221 11.90 -17.94 7.83
N PRO A 222 12.36 -19.20 8.03
CA PRO A 222 11.91 -20.04 9.14
C PRO A 222 12.11 -19.42 10.54
N ASP A 223 13.23 -18.73 10.74
CA ASP A 223 13.57 -17.97 11.94
C ASP A 223 12.56 -16.85 12.25
N GLN A 224 12.11 -16.12 11.21
CA GLN A 224 11.06 -15.10 11.38
C GLN A 224 9.71 -15.73 11.73
N VAL A 225 9.39 -16.89 11.18
CA VAL A 225 8.16 -17.63 11.52
C VAL A 225 8.20 -18.13 12.96
N ASP A 226 9.36 -18.62 13.42
CA ASP A 226 9.55 -19.05 14.81
C ASP A 226 9.46 -17.88 15.79
N ALA A 227 10.08 -16.75 15.46
CA ALA A 227 9.95 -15.51 16.21
C ALA A 227 8.48 -15.05 16.30
N LEU A 228 7.74 -15.09 15.18
CA LEU A 228 6.32 -14.77 15.14
C LEU A 228 5.48 -15.67 16.06
N VAL A 229 5.73 -16.99 16.04
CA VAL A 229 5.08 -17.94 16.97
C VAL A 229 5.40 -17.58 18.43
N ALA A 230 6.67 -17.28 18.73
CA ALA A 230 7.08 -16.87 20.07
C ALA A 230 6.33 -15.62 20.53
N TYR A 231 6.21 -14.60 19.67
CA TYR A 231 5.42 -13.40 19.95
C TYR A 231 3.94 -13.71 20.20
N LEU A 232 3.29 -14.44 19.31
CA LEU A 232 1.86 -14.75 19.43
C LEU A 232 1.52 -15.57 20.68
N LYS A 233 2.45 -16.38 21.19
CA LYS A 233 2.30 -17.09 22.48
C LYS A 233 2.32 -16.15 23.69
N THR A 234 2.87 -14.94 23.56
CA THR A 234 2.85 -13.93 24.63
C THR A 234 1.50 -13.21 24.74
N LEU A 235 0.62 -13.34 23.74
CA LEU A 235 -0.66 -12.63 23.64
C LEU A 235 -1.82 -13.28 24.41
#